data_AF-A0A9W6V328-F1
#
_entry.id   AF-A0A9W6V328-F1
#
_cell.length_a   1.000
_cell.length_b   1.000
_cell.length_c   1.000
_cell.angle_alpha   90.00
_cell.angle_beta   90.00
_cell.angle_gamma   90.00
#
_symmetry.space_group_name_H-M   'P 1'
#
loop_
_entity.id
_entity.type
_entity.pdbx_description
1 polymer ?
#
loop_
_entity_poly.entity_id
_entity_poly.type
_entity_poly.pdbx_seq_one_letter_code
_entity_poly.pdbx_strand_id
1 'polypeptide(L)'
;MGPQELRAALAEARRTLAPHLDADWSVPAGPLEWSCRDTLAHVGHDLLAYAGQVAALPEDGYLPFDLTVRPDAGPGEVLTTALACGELLALALAAAGPGARAWHWGPTDPTGFAAMGVAETLLHTHDIATGLALDWTPPPVLCAAVLTRLFPDAPPGDPAPVLLWCTGRAALDGRPRRTSWTWRAALRG
;
A
#
# COMPACT_ATOMS: atom_id res chain seq x y z
N MET A 1 9.80 5.04 9.76
CA MET A 1 9.56 4.06 8.68
C MET A 1 10.43 4.43 7.50
N GLY A 2 10.97 3.45 6.79
CA GLY A 2 11.82 3.64 5.63
C GLY A 2 11.81 2.41 4.71
N PRO A 3 12.89 2.21 3.92
CA PRO A 3 12.91 1.18 2.88
C PRO A 3 12.87 -0.26 3.42
N GLN A 4 13.28 -0.48 4.67
CA GLN A 4 13.29 -1.82 5.28
C GLN A 4 11.86 -2.30 5.58
N GLU A 5 11.01 -1.45 6.16
CA GLU A 5 9.61 -1.79 6.42
C GLU A 5 8.82 -2.00 5.12
N LEU A 6 9.11 -1.20 4.08
CA LEU A 6 8.53 -1.42 2.75
C LEU A 6 8.91 -2.79 2.19
N ARG A 7 10.20 -3.15 2.21
CA ARG A 7 10.64 -4.49 1.76
C ARG A 7 10.04 -5.62 2.59
N ALA A 8 9.83 -5.41 3.90
CA ALA A 8 9.13 -6.37 4.74
C ALA A 8 7.67 -6.55 4.26
N ALA A 9 6.94 -5.46 4.01
CA ALA A 9 5.57 -5.55 3.48
C ALA A 9 5.51 -6.25 2.12
N LEU A 10 6.44 -5.97 1.21
CA LEU A 10 6.53 -6.64 -0.10
C LEU A 10 6.83 -8.15 0.05
N ALA A 11 7.70 -8.51 1.00
CA ALA A 11 8.00 -9.91 1.28
C ALA A 11 6.79 -10.66 1.87
N GLU A 12 5.98 -9.99 2.68
CA GLU A 12 4.70 -10.52 3.19
C GLU A 12 3.70 -10.73 2.05
N ALA A 13 3.48 -9.71 1.21
CA ALA A 13 2.60 -9.83 0.04
C ALA A 13 3.01 -11.00 -0.86
N ARG A 14 4.31 -11.14 -1.17
CA ARG A 14 4.82 -12.28 -1.94
C ARG A 14 4.54 -13.61 -1.24
N ARG A 15 4.83 -13.72 0.07
CA ARG A 15 4.65 -14.96 0.82
C ARG A 15 3.18 -15.40 0.85
N THR A 16 2.27 -14.44 0.98
CA THR A 16 0.83 -14.69 1.01
C THR A 16 0.28 -15.05 -0.36
N LEU A 17 0.68 -14.35 -1.43
CA LEU A 17 0.01 -14.46 -2.74
C LEU A 17 0.67 -15.49 -3.68
N ALA A 18 1.98 -15.68 -3.61
CA ALA A 18 2.69 -16.59 -4.53
C ALA A 18 2.23 -18.06 -4.48
N PRO A 19 1.74 -18.61 -3.35
CA PRO A 19 1.18 -19.97 -3.34
C PRO A 19 -0.16 -20.11 -4.10
N HIS A 20 -0.81 -19.01 -4.47
CA HIS A 20 -2.17 -18.99 -5.02
C HIS A 20 -2.24 -18.38 -6.42
N LEU A 21 -1.16 -18.48 -7.21
CA LEU A 21 -1.11 -17.93 -8.57
C LEU A 21 -2.01 -18.69 -9.56
N ASP A 22 -2.35 -19.94 -9.26
CA ASP A 22 -3.27 -20.77 -10.06
C ASP A 22 -4.75 -20.55 -9.70
N ALA A 23 -5.05 -19.70 -8.71
CA ALA A 23 -6.42 -19.35 -8.34
C ALA A 23 -7.07 -18.44 -9.41
N ASP A 24 -8.40 -18.29 -9.34
CA ASP A 24 -9.11 -17.32 -10.18
C ASP A 24 -8.92 -15.89 -9.64
N TRP A 25 -8.05 -15.12 -10.28
CA TRP A 25 -7.78 -13.72 -9.92
C TRP A 25 -8.71 -12.71 -10.62
N SER A 26 -9.66 -13.19 -11.43
CA SER A 26 -10.69 -12.33 -12.02
C SER A 26 -11.81 -11.97 -11.04
N VAL A 27 -11.90 -12.70 -9.91
CA VAL A 27 -12.88 -12.42 -8.85
C VAL A 27 -12.59 -11.08 -8.15
N PRO A 28 -13.61 -10.41 -7.61
CA PRO A 28 -13.44 -9.19 -6.83
C PRO A 28 -12.47 -9.34 -5.64
N ALA A 29 -11.65 -8.33 -5.38
CA ALA A 29 -10.75 -8.27 -4.24
C ALA A 29 -11.50 -7.87 -2.97
N GLY A 30 -12.08 -8.86 -2.29
CA GLY A 30 -12.84 -8.65 -1.05
C GLY A 30 -14.04 -7.73 -1.30
N PRO A 31 -14.12 -6.56 -0.63
CA PRO A 31 -15.23 -5.62 -0.82
C PRO A 31 -15.06 -4.67 -2.03
N LEU A 32 -13.93 -4.74 -2.74
CA LEU A 32 -13.66 -3.85 -3.87
C LEU A 32 -14.40 -4.31 -5.13
N GLU A 33 -14.74 -3.37 -6.02
CA GLU A 33 -15.26 -3.68 -7.36
C GLU A 33 -14.18 -4.19 -8.31
N TRP A 34 -12.91 -3.91 -8.01
CA TRP A 34 -11.75 -4.37 -8.78
C TRP A 34 -11.47 -5.85 -8.56
N SER A 35 -10.99 -6.52 -9.61
CA SER A 35 -10.52 -7.89 -9.52
C SER A 35 -9.24 -7.99 -8.68
N CYS A 36 -8.94 -9.17 -8.13
CA CYS A 36 -7.68 -9.42 -7.42
C CYS A 36 -6.45 -9.05 -8.26
N ARG A 37 -6.50 -9.33 -9.57
CA ARG A 37 -5.48 -8.94 -10.54
C ARG A 37 -5.32 -7.43 -10.65
N ASP A 38 -6.43 -6.71 -10.85
CA ASP A 38 -6.39 -5.27 -11.06
C ASP A 38 -6.01 -4.53 -9.77
N THR A 39 -6.43 -5.03 -8.61
CA THR A 39 -5.99 -4.55 -7.30
C THR A 39 -4.48 -4.67 -7.14
N LEU A 40 -3.85 -5.78 -7.58
CA LEU A 40 -2.38 -5.89 -7.50
C LEU A 40 -1.66 -5.00 -8.52
N ALA A 41 -2.24 -4.82 -9.72
CA ALA A 41 -1.72 -3.87 -10.70
C ALA A 41 -1.76 -2.42 -10.16
N HIS A 42 -2.82 -2.05 -9.45
CA HIS A 42 -2.94 -0.78 -8.75
C HIS A 42 -1.86 -0.59 -7.68
N VAL A 43 -1.57 -1.62 -6.86
CA VAL A 43 -0.45 -1.57 -5.91
C VAL A 43 0.87 -1.25 -6.63
N GLY A 44 1.13 -1.92 -7.76
CA GLY A 44 2.32 -1.63 -8.57
C GLY A 44 2.35 -0.19 -9.09
N HIS A 45 1.20 0.31 -9.55
CA HIS A 45 1.06 1.68 -10.03
C HIS A 45 1.39 2.69 -8.94
N ASP A 46 0.78 2.57 -7.76
CA ASP A 46 0.98 3.51 -6.66
C ASP A 46 2.43 3.51 -6.18
N LEU A 47 3.03 2.32 -6.02
CA LEU A 47 4.44 2.21 -5.63
C LEU A 47 5.37 2.85 -6.66
N LEU A 48 5.10 2.68 -7.96
CA LEU A 48 5.88 3.32 -9.02
C LEU A 48 5.69 4.85 -9.03
N ALA A 49 4.46 5.33 -8.87
CA ALA A 49 4.15 6.76 -8.79
C ALA A 49 4.89 7.39 -7.60
N TYR A 50 4.83 6.76 -6.41
CA TYR A 50 5.59 7.18 -5.23
C TYR A 50 7.10 7.19 -5.48
N ALA A 51 7.65 6.18 -6.16
CA ALA A 51 9.07 6.14 -6.51
C ALA A 51 9.45 7.33 -7.40
N GLY A 52 8.62 7.66 -8.38
CA GLY A 52 8.77 8.84 -9.23
C GLY A 52 8.76 10.15 -8.43
N GLN A 53 7.80 10.31 -7.51
CA GLN A 53 7.73 11.49 -6.64
C GLN A 53 8.99 11.63 -5.78
N VAL A 54 9.47 10.56 -5.16
CA VAL A 54 10.69 10.59 -4.33
C VAL A 54 11.93 10.86 -5.18
N ALA A 55 11.99 10.36 -6.40
CA ALA A 55 13.13 10.57 -7.29
C ALA A 55 13.21 11.99 -7.88
N ALA A 56 12.06 12.59 -8.20
CA ALA A 56 12.00 13.89 -8.87
C ALA A 56 11.71 15.08 -7.94
N LEU A 57 11.19 14.82 -6.73
CA LEU A 57 10.84 15.83 -5.73
C LEU A 57 9.93 16.96 -6.24
N PRO A 58 8.84 16.69 -7.00
CA PRO A 58 7.93 17.75 -7.45
C PRO A 58 7.20 18.40 -6.27
N GLU A 59 6.89 19.69 -6.40
CA GLU A 59 6.32 20.50 -5.33
C GLU A 59 4.79 20.65 -5.41
N ASP A 60 4.18 20.41 -6.56
CA ASP A 60 2.80 20.83 -6.85
C ASP A 60 1.90 19.75 -7.48
N GLY A 61 2.43 18.58 -7.84
CA GLY A 61 1.62 17.53 -8.46
C GLY A 61 2.33 16.19 -8.63
N TYR A 62 1.57 15.20 -9.09
CA TYR A 62 2.12 13.93 -9.58
C TYR A 62 2.80 14.14 -10.93
N LEU A 63 3.90 13.41 -11.14
CA LEU A 63 4.49 13.29 -12.46
C LEU A 63 3.47 12.70 -13.45
N PRO A 64 3.45 13.16 -14.71
CA PRO A 64 2.44 12.75 -15.69
C PRO A 64 2.82 11.42 -16.38
N PHE A 65 2.94 10.34 -15.60
CA PHE A 65 3.15 9.00 -16.14
C PHE A 65 2.40 7.95 -15.31
N ASP A 66 2.03 6.85 -15.97
CA ASP A 66 1.28 5.77 -15.35
C ASP A 66 1.98 4.42 -15.60
N LEU A 67 1.88 3.51 -14.63
CA LEU A 67 2.13 2.09 -14.89
C LEU A 67 0.96 1.52 -15.71
N THR A 68 1.27 0.89 -16.83
CA THR A 68 0.31 0.03 -17.55
C THR A 68 0.82 -1.40 -17.54
N VAL A 69 0.09 -2.30 -16.88
CA VAL A 69 0.36 -3.73 -16.93
C VAL A 69 -0.35 -4.33 -18.15
N ARG A 70 0.35 -5.16 -18.92
CA ARG A 70 -0.21 -5.74 -20.16
C ARG A 70 -1.48 -6.56 -19.85
N PRO A 71 -2.54 -6.49 -20.66
CA PRO A 71 -3.79 -7.21 -20.40
C PRO A 71 -3.66 -8.73 -20.34
N ASP A 72 -2.70 -9.29 -21.09
CA ASP A 72 -2.41 -10.73 -21.15
C ASP A 72 -1.51 -11.22 -19.99
N ALA A 73 -1.00 -10.31 -19.15
CA ALA A 73 -0.16 -10.68 -18.02
C ALA A 73 -0.97 -11.44 -16.94
N GLY A 74 -0.50 -12.64 -16.59
CA GLY A 74 -1.09 -13.49 -15.57
C GLY A 74 -0.70 -13.07 -14.14
N PRO A 75 -1.34 -13.64 -13.09
CA PRO A 75 -1.10 -13.28 -11.69
C PRO A 75 0.36 -13.21 -11.26
N GLY A 76 1.18 -14.17 -11.68
CA GLY A 76 2.61 -14.20 -11.33
C GLY A 76 3.41 -13.05 -11.94
N GLU A 77 3.08 -12.63 -13.17
CA GLU A 77 3.71 -11.49 -13.84
C GLU A 77 3.27 -10.17 -13.21
N VAL A 78 1.99 -10.04 -12.86
CA VAL A 78 1.46 -8.87 -12.14
C VAL A 78 2.11 -8.74 -10.76
N LEU A 79 2.23 -9.83 -10.01
CA LEU A 79 2.92 -9.86 -8.72
C LEU A 79 4.39 -9.46 -8.86
N THR A 80 5.10 -10.04 -9.83
CA THR A 80 6.50 -9.68 -10.10
C THR A 80 6.64 -8.19 -10.42
N THR A 81 5.73 -7.64 -11.22
CA THR A 81 5.70 -6.22 -11.59
C THR A 81 5.48 -5.34 -10.35
N ALA A 82 4.48 -5.63 -9.52
CA ALA A 82 4.19 -4.87 -8.31
C ALA A 82 5.37 -4.89 -7.33
N LEU A 83 6.01 -6.05 -7.13
CA LEU A 83 7.20 -6.18 -6.28
C LEU A 83 8.40 -5.38 -6.82
N ALA A 84 8.59 -5.35 -8.14
CA ALA A 84 9.63 -4.54 -8.77
C ALA A 84 9.38 -3.04 -8.58
N CYS A 85 8.15 -2.57 -8.75
CA CYS A 85 7.76 -1.19 -8.46
C CYS A 85 8.01 -0.82 -7.00
N GLY A 86 7.69 -1.72 -6.07
CA GLY A 86 8.00 -1.56 -4.65
C GLY A 86 9.50 -1.47 -4.35
N GLU A 87 10.33 -2.27 -5.03
CA GLU A 87 11.78 -2.18 -4.89
C GLU A 87 12.34 -0.87 -5.47
N LEU A 88 11.79 -0.37 -6.58
CA LEU A 88 12.15 0.95 -7.10
C LEU A 88 11.85 2.05 -6.09
N LEU A 89 10.70 2.00 -5.40
CA LEU A 89 10.38 2.91 -4.30
C LEU A 89 11.38 2.76 -3.16
N ALA A 90 11.72 1.53 -2.74
CA ALA A 90 12.69 1.29 -1.68
C ALA A 90 14.08 1.86 -2.01
N LEU A 91 14.52 1.76 -3.28
CA LEU A 91 15.76 2.35 -3.76
C LEU A 91 15.71 3.88 -3.76
N ALA A 92 14.63 4.48 -4.26
CA ALA A 92 14.43 5.93 -4.22
C ALA A 92 14.46 6.47 -2.79
N LEU A 93 13.77 5.79 -1.86
CA LEU A 93 13.77 6.11 -0.44
C LEU A 93 15.16 6.03 0.21
N ALA A 94 15.96 5.02 -0.17
CA ALA A 94 17.31 4.85 0.35
C ALA A 94 18.28 5.93 -0.17
N ALA A 95 18.04 6.45 -1.38
CA ALA A 95 18.84 7.53 -1.97
C ALA A 95 18.41 8.94 -1.51
N ALA A 96 17.17 9.10 -1.02
CA ALA A 96 16.64 10.39 -0.63
C ALA A 96 17.35 10.99 0.60
N GLY A 97 17.75 12.27 0.50
CA GLY A 97 18.31 13.00 1.63
C GLY A 97 17.26 13.36 2.70
N PRO A 98 17.67 13.68 3.94
CA PRO A 98 16.74 13.98 5.04
C PRO A 98 15.86 15.23 4.80
N GLY A 99 16.32 16.15 3.96
CA GLY A 99 15.58 17.34 3.54
C GLY A 99 14.62 17.12 2.36
N ALA A 100 14.61 15.94 1.75
CA ALA A 100 13.80 15.66 0.56
C ALA A 100 12.30 15.81 0.87
N ARG A 101 11.59 16.52 0.00
CA ARG A 101 10.13 16.65 0.05
C ARG A 101 9.59 16.47 -1.36
N ALA A 102 8.48 15.75 -1.48
CA ALA A 102 7.74 15.67 -2.73
C ALA A 102 6.24 15.78 -2.46
N TRP A 103 5.47 16.04 -3.50
CA TRP A 103 4.05 16.29 -3.39
C TRP A 103 3.23 15.00 -3.30
N HIS A 104 2.31 14.96 -2.34
CA HIS A 104 1.18 14.03 -2.27
C HIS A 104 0.01 14.76 -1.59
N TRP A 105 -0.72 15.60 -2.33
CA TRP A 105 -1.74 16.50 -1.77
C TRP A 105 -1.19 17.43 -0.68
N GLY A 106 0.07 17.86 -0.86
CA GLY A 106 0.89 18.57 0.12
C GLY A 106 2.29 17.97 0.23
N PRO A 107 3.26 18.69 0.84
CA PRO A 107 4.63 18.21 0.96
C PRO A 107 4.71 17.03 1.92
N THR A 108 5.27 15.90 1.46
CA THR A 108 5.54 14.72 2.27
C THR A 108 7.02 14.37 2.21
N ASP A 109 7.52 13.76 3.29
CA ASP A 109 8.90 13.31 3.42
C ASP A 109 9.06 11.84 3.00
N PRO A 110 10.31 11.33 2.89
CA PRO A 110 10.53 9.92 2.57
C PRO A 110 9.84 8.96 3.55
N THR A 111 9.71 9.32 4.83
CA THR A 111 9.03 8.46 5.81
C THR A 111 7.53 8.34 5.54
N GLY A 112 6.90 9.40 5.00
CA GLY A 112 5.52 9.39 4.54
C GLY A 112 5.32 8.51 3.32
N PHE A 113 6.18 8.60 2.31
CA PHE A 113 6.13 7.71 1.14
C PHE A 113 6.36 6.24 1.50
N ALA A 114 7.28 5.96 2.42
CA ALA A 114 7.47 4.61 2.95
C ALA A 114 6.19 4.09 3.63
N ALA A 115 5.52 4.93 4.43
CA ALA A 115 4.27 4.56 5.10
C ALA A 115 3.10 4.34 4.15
N MET A 116 2.98 5.15 3.11
CA MET A 116 1.98 4.92 2.07
C MET A 116 2.26 3.63 1.32
N GLY A 117 3.50 3.39 0.87
CA GLY A 117 3.85 2.14 0.19
C GLY A 117 3.60 0.89 1.04
N VAL A 118 3.90 0.93 2.34
CA VAL A 118 3.55 -0.16 3.27
C VAL A 118 2.04 -0.31 3.42
N ALA A 119 1.31 0.81 3.56
CA ALA A 119 -0.15 0.79 3.68
C ALA A 119 -0.80 0.17 2.44
N GLU A 120 -0.48 0.66 1.23
CA GLU A 120 -1.01 0.12 -0.03
C GLU A 120 -0.75 -1.39 -0.13
N THR A 121 0.50 -1.79 0.11
CA THR A 121 0.90 -3.20 0.01
C THR A 121 0.09 -4.09 0.95
N LEU A 122 -0.01 -3.72 2.23
CA LEU A 122 -0.69 -4.55 3.23
C LEU A 122 -2.22 -4.56 3.05
N LEU A 123 -2.80 -3.40 2.80
CA LEU A 123 -4.25 -3.23 2.68
C LEU A 123 -4.79 -3.95 1.45
N HIS A 124 -4.11 -3.83 0.31
CA HIS A 124 -4.53 -4.50 -0.91
C HIS A 124 -4.13 -5.97 -0.95
N THR A 125 -3.08 -6.39 -0.24
CA THR A 125 -2.87 -7.82 0.03
C THR A 125 -4.01 -8.40 0.85
N HIS A 126 -4.53 -7.67 1.85
CA HIS A 126 -5.71 -8.09 2.62
C HIS A 126 -6.95 -8.19 1.74
N ASP A 127 -7.18 -7.21 0.85
CA ASP A 127 -8.32 -7.22 -0.07
C ASP A 127 -8.25 -8.42 -1.02
N ILE A 128 -7.09 -8.70 -1.61
CA ILE A 128 -6.85 -9.86 -2.47
C ILE A 128 -7.02 -11.16 -1.68
N ALA A 129 -6.41 -11.27 -0.49
CA ALA A 129 -6.55 -12.44 0.37
C ALA A 129 -8.02 -12.73 0.71
N THR A 130 -8.81 -11.68 0.98
CA THR A 130 -10.25 -11.80 1.22
C THR A 130 -10.97 -12.31 -0.04
N GLY A 131 -10.69 -11.75 -1.21
CA GLY A 131 -11.28 -12.18 -2.49
C GLY A 131 -10.96 -13.63 -2.84
N LEU A 132 -9.75 -14.08 -2.52
CA LEU A 132 -9.28 -15.46 -2.71
C LEU A 132 -9.64 -16.40 -1.54
N ALA A 133 -10.43 -15.93 -0.56
CA ALA A 133 -10.84 -16.69 0.63
C ALA A 133 -9.67 -17.25 1.47
N LEU A 134 -8.59 -16.49 1.59
CA LEU A 134 -7.44 -16.81 2.42
C LEU A 134 -7.62 -16.26 3.83
N ASP A 135 -7.28 -17.06 4.84
CA ASP A 135 -7.23 -16.61 6.24
C ASP A 135 -5.91 -15.90 6.51
N TRP A 136 -5.85 -14.61 6.15
CA TRP A 136 -4.66 -13.78 6.33
C TRP A 136 -5.01 -12.41 6.91
N THR A 137 -4.20 -11.95 7.86
CA THR A 137 -4.27 -10.60 8.41
C THR A 137 -2.90 -9.91 8.32
N PRO A 138 -2.86 -8.58 8.14
CA PRO A 138 -1.61 -7.87 7.97
C PRO A 138 -0.77 -7.87 9.27
N PRO A 139 0.58 -7.93 9.19
CA PRO A 139 1.42 -8.02 10.37
C PRO A 139 1.26 -6.82 11.32
N PRO A 140 0.93 -7.04 12.61
CA PRO A 140 0.63 -5.95 13.54
C PRO A 140 1.72 -4.89 13.69
N VAL A 141 2.99 -5.30 13.61
CA VAL A 141 4.14 -4.38 13.73
C VAL A 141 4.16 -3.35 12.59
N LEU A 142 3.91 -3.79 11.36
CA LEU A 142 3.85 -2.89 10.20
C LEU A 142 2.58 -2.03 10.25
N CYS A 143 1.45 -2.60 10.65
CA CYS A 143 0.21 -1.85 10.85
C CYS A 143 0.37 -0.72 11.88
N ALA A 144 1.04 -0.99 13.00
CA ALA A 144 1.31 0.01 14.03
C ALA A 144 2.13 1.18 13.46
N ALA A 145 3.18 0.87 12.70
CA ALA A 145 4.04 1.88 12.09
C ALA A 145 3.29 2.73 11.03
N VAL A 146 2.39 2.11 10.25
CA VAL A 146 1.48 2.83 9.33
C VAL A 146 0.54 3.75 10.12
N LEU A 147 -0.13 3.23 11.15
CA LEU A 147 -1.06 4.00 11.97
C LEU A 147 -0.38 5.23 12.60
N THR A 148 0.80 5.05 13.19
CA THR A 148 1.58 6.15 13.77
C THR A 148 1.88 7.24 12.74
N ARG A 149 2.22 6.90 11.50
CA ARG A 149 2.64 7.87 10.49
C ARG A 149 1.47 8.52 9.74
N LEU A 150 0.40 7.77 9.48
CA LEU A 150 -0.67 8.16 8.55
C LEU A 150 -2.02 8.42 9.23
N PHE A 151 -2.25 7.89 10.43
CA PHE A 151 -3.53 7.99 11.15
C PHE A 151 -3.29 8.45 12.60
N PRO A 152 -2.84 9.70 12.83
CA PRO A 152 -2.50 10.20 14.16
C PRO A 152 -3.68 10.20 15.15
N ASP A 153 -4.91 10.14 14.63
CA ASP A 153 -6.15 10.12 15.43
C ASP A 153 -6.78 8.72 15.49
N ALA A 154 -6.03 7.66 15.13
CA ALA A 154 -6.49 6.29 15.26
C ALA A 154 -6.77 5.94 16.74
N PRO A 155 -7.85 5.19 17.04
CA PRO A 155 -8.11 4.74 18.40
C PRO A 155 -7.03 3.74 18.85
N PRO A 156 -6.80 3.59 20.17
CA PRO A 156 -5.98 2.52 20.70
C PRO A 156 -6.63 1.15 20.43
N GLY A 157 -5.82 0.11 20.34
CA GLY A 157 -6.27 -1.27 20.13
C GLY A 157 -5.24 -2.09 19.35
N ASP A 158 -5.64 -3.29 18.93
CA ASP A 158 -4.80 -4.16 18.11
C ASP A 158 -4.54 -3.50 16.74
N PRO A 159 -3.25 -3.33 16.34
CA PRO A 159 -2.93 -2.50 15.18
C PRO A 159 -3.55 -2.93 13.85
N ALA A 160 -3.66 -4.25 13.59
CA ALA A 160 -4.23 -4.76 12.35
C ALA A 160 -5.74 -4.47 12.26
N PRO A 161 -6.58 -4.87 13.24
CA PRO A 161 -7.99 -4.47 13.28
C PRO A 161 -8.20 -2.95 13.20
N VAL A 162 -7.39 -2.17 13.92
CA VAL A 162 -7.47 -0.70 13.90
C VAL A 162 -7.19 -0.15 12.51
N LEU A 163 -6.15 -0.62 11.81
CA LEU A 163 -5.82 -0.17 10.46
C LEU A 163 -6.92 -0.55 9.45
N LEU A 164 -7.45 -1.76 9.52
CA LEU A 164 -8.55 -2.20 8.65
C LEU A 164 -9.80 -1.36 8.89
N TRP A 165 -10.12 -1.00 10.14
CA TRP A 165 -11.22 -0.10 10.45
C TRP A 165 -10.95 1.34 9.97
N CYS A 166 -9.76 1.88 10.23
CA CYS A 166 -9.34 3.22 9.80
C CYS A 166 -9.51 3.41 8.29
N THR A 167 -9.37 2.33 7.52
CA THR A 167 -9.48 2.31 6.06
C THR A 167 -10.76 1.66 5.53
N GLY A 168 -11.80 1.54 6.37
CA GLY A 168 -13.15 1.15 5.94
C GLY A 168 -13.31 -0.30 5.51
N ARG A 169 -12.35 -1.18 5.82
CA ARG A 169 -12.38 -2.61 5.49
C ARG A 169 -13.12 -3.46 6.52
N ALA A 170 -13.19 -3.01 7.77
CA ALA A 170 -13.86 -3.74 8.85
C ALA A 170 -14.55 -2.81 9.87
N ALA A 171 -15.45 -3.38 10.68
CA ALA A 171 -15.91 -2.78 11.93
C ALA A 171 -14.84 -2.99 13.04
N LEU A 172 -14.92 -2.22 14.13
CA LEU A 172 -13.98 -2.32 15.26
C LEU A 172 -14.71 -2.12 16.59
N ASP A 173 -14.84 -3.17 17.39
CA ASP A 173 -15.32 -3.13 18.79
C ASP A 173 -16.42 -2.09 19.07
N GLY A 174 -17.62 -2.35 18.53
CA GLY A 174 -18.78 -1.46 18.68
C GLY A 174 -18.75 -0.20 17.79
N ARG A 175 -17.69 0.01 17.01
CA ARG A 175 -17.61 1.05 15.97
C ARG A 175 -18.02 0.44 14.63
N PRO A 176 -19.02 1.01 13.94
CA PRO A 176 -19.38 0.55 12.61
C PRO A 176 -18.22 0.75 11.63
N ARG A 177 -18.21 -0.04 10.56
CA ARG A 177 -17.28 0.12 9.43
C ARG A 177 -17.37 1.54 8.89
N ARG A 178 -16.21 2.15 8.64
CA ARG A 178 -16.16 3.48 8.02
C ARG A 178 -16.60 3.41 6.56
N THR A 179 -17.40 4.38 6.13
CA THR A 179 -17.81 4.55 4.72
C THR A 179 -16.95 5.57 3.98
N SER A 180 -16.22 6.41 4.70
CA SER A 180 -15.24 7.34 4.14
C SER A 180 -14.01 7.47 5.05
N TRP A 181 -12.84 7.62 4.44
CA TRP A 181 -11.57 7.75 5.12
C TRP A 181 -10.53 8.47 4.25
N THR A 182 -9.49 8.97 4.90
CA THR A 182 -8.30 9.54 4.26
C THR A 182 -7.13 9.37 5.23
N TRP A 183 -5.92 9.08 4.72
CA TRP A 183 -4.69 9.16 5.50
C TRP A 183 -4.05 10.54 5.42
N ARG A 184 -3.22 10.87 6.40
CA ARG A 184 -2.43 12.11 6.44
C ARG A 184 -0.96 11.83 6.13
N ALA A 185 -0.62 11.88 4.86
CA ALA A 185 0.76 11.73 4.39
C ALA A 185 1.55 13.04 4.52
N ALA A 186 0.97 14.14 4.05
CA ALA A 186 1.60 15.46 4.09
C ALA A 186 1.99 15.88 5.52
N LEU A 187 3.14 16.53 5.63
CA LEU A 187 3.58 17.13 6.87
C LEU A 187 2.63 18.27 7.26
N ARG A 188 2.43 18.47 8.56
CA ARG A 188 1.74 19.66 9.05
C ARG A 188 2.68 20.86 8.85
N GLY A 189 2.17 21.91 8.21
CA GLY A 189 2.85 23.21 8.13
C GLY A 189 2.90 23.90 9.47
#